data_AF-C9AA45-F1
#
_entry.id   AF-C9AA45-F1
#
_cell.length_a   1.000
_cell.length_b   1.000
_cell.length_c   1.000
_cell.angle_alpha   90.00
_cell.angle_beta   90.00
_cell.angle_gamma   90.00
#
_symmetry.space_group_name_H-M   'P 1'
#
loop_
_entity.id
_entity.type
_entity.pdbx_description
1 polymer ?
#
loop_
_entity_poly.entity_id
_entity_poly.type
_entity_poly.pdbx_seq_one_letter_code
_entity_poly.pdbx_strand_id
1 'polypeptide(L)'
;MYFQELKSLKSYLSDSTGLKKHELKIMNSAIDSLDFWLITRSLRARKRLNPLQFADEAEISWNIAAQLFEMLEKQKVFSSFYEYWSEDGMECLIRTTDIDKIKSKDTLYNSYTDEYEDIDIELVEVWYELLISPSETYTTDIGRTEKKGVAPTYTLSNVEEDTSVTVILNRVMSRKVGRGH
;
A
#
# COMPACT_ATOMS: atom_id res chain seq x y z
N MET A 1 -5.29 2.59 7.62
CA MET A 1 -4.62 1.34 8.03
C MET A 1 -3.14 1.58 7.77
N TYR A 2 -2.31 1.64 8.81
CA TYR A 2 -0.91 2.08 8.71
C TYR A 2 -0.02 0.83 8.65
N PHE A 3 0.90 0.71 7.69
CA PHE A 3 1.77 -0.48 7.60
C PHE A 3 2.80 -0.45 8.74
N GLN A 4 2.70 -1.40 9.69
CA GLN A 4 3.55 -1.47 10.88
C GLN A 4 5.05 -1.52 10.53
N GLU A 5 5.40 -2.18 9.42
CA GLU A 5 6.79 -2.30 8.94
C GLU A 5 7.30 -1.01 8.27
N LEU A 6 6.43 -0.16 7.73
CA LEU A 6 6.86 1.17 7.28
C LEU A 6 7.08 2.11 8.48
N LYS A 7 6.35 1.91 9.58
CA LYS A 7 6.59 2.64 10.83
C LYS A 7 7.94 2.26 11.46
N SER A 8 8.28 0.97 11.49
CA SER A 8 9.60 0.51 11.93
C SER A 8 10.70 1.09 11.04
N LEU A 9 10.47 1.22 9.73
CA LEU A 9 11.41 1.87 8.81
C LEU A 9 11.66 3.35 9.16
N LYS A 10 10.62 4.14 9.46
CA LYS A 10 10.82 5.55 9.87
C LYS A 10 11.65 5.68 11.14
N SER A 11 11.39 4.83 12.13
CA SER A 11 12.21 4.76 13.35
C SER A 11 13.64 4.37 13.01
N TYR A 12 13.83 3.34 12.18
CA TYR A 12 15.16 2.91 11.75
C TYR A 12 15.92 4.01 11.00
N LEU A 13 15.30 4.74 10.08
CA LEU A 13 15.93 5.85 9.37
C LEU A 13 16.38 6.96 10.33
N SER A 14 15.55 7.26 11.32
CA SER A 14 15.84 8.23 12.38
C SER A 14 17.08 7.86 13.20
N ASP A 15 17.36 6.55 13.34
CA ASP A 15 18.42 6.03 14.19
C ASP A 15 19.69 5.60 13.42
N SER A 16 19.57 5.21 12.14
CA SER A 16 20.59 4.43 11.42
C SER A 16 21.34 5.16 10.32
N THR A 17 20.89 6.34 9.92
CA THR A 17 21.46 6.99 8.74
C THR A 17 22.14 8.29 9.12
N GLY A 18 23.42 8.43 8.77
CA GLY A 18 24.15 9.71 8.77
C GLY A 18 23.58 10.73 7.77
N LEU A 19 22.31 10.58 7.38
CA LEU A 19 21.55 11.51 6.57
C LEU A 19 21.43 12.83 7.31
N LYS A 20 21.57 13.92 6.57
CA LYS A 20 21.34 15.25 7.12
C LYS A 20 19.85 15.34 7.49
N LYS A 21 19.55 16.15 8.51
CA LYS A 21 18.17 16.39 8.99
C LYS A 21 17.15 16.67 7.87
N HIS A 22 17.59 17.34 6.80
CA HIS A 22 16.74 17.63 5.64
C HIS A 22 16.41 16.38 4.81
N GLU A 23 17.41 15.55 4.51
CA GLU A 23 17.23 14.30 3.74
C GLU A 23 16.35 13.31 4.52
N LEU A 24 16.52 13.25 5.83
CA LEU A 24 15.70 12.43 6.72
C LEU A 24 14.22 12.85 6.68
N LYS A 25 13.95 14.16 6.65
CA LYS A 25 12.59 14.69 6.53
C LYS A 25 11.97 14.30 5.18
N ILE A 26 12.74 14.40 4.09
CA ILE A 26 12.30 14.02 2.74
C ILE A 26 11.97 12.53 2.70
N MET A 27 12.87 11.67 3.20
CA MET A 27 12.66 10.22 3.19
C MET A 27 11.47 9.80 4.06
N ASN A 28 11.30 10.39 5.24
CA ASN A 28 10.13 10.14 6.07
C ASN A 28 8.82 10.54 5.39
N SER A 29 8.82 11.67 4.67
CA SER A 29 7.66 12.09 3.86
C SER A 29 7.41 11.12 2.70
N ALA A 30 8.46 10.59 2.06
CA ALA A 30 8.30 9.61 1.00
C ALA A 30 7.70 8.30 1.52
N ILE A 31 8.07 7.87 2.74
CA ILE A 31 7.45 6.70 3.40
C ILE A 31 5.98 6.95 3.72
N ASP A 32 5.63 8.15 4.17
CA ASP A 32 4.22 8.53 4.37
C ASP A 32 3.42 8.41 3.07
N SER A 33 3.94 8.96 1.98
CA SER A 33 3.30 8.84 0.67
C SER A 33 3.22 7.39 0.19
N LEU A 34 4.24 6.58 0.46
CA LEU A 34 4.24 5.16 0.12
C LEU A 34 3.17 4.39 0.90
N ASP A 35 3.02 4.66 2.20
CA ASP A 35 1.96 4.06 3.03
C ASP A 35 0.59 4.37 2.44
N PHE A 36 0.33 5.64 2.13
CA PHE A 36 -0.93 6.05 1.49
C PHE A 36 -1.14 5.39 0.14
N TRP A 37 -0.13 5.41 -0.73
CA TRP A 37 -0.18 4.82 -2.06
C TRP A 37 -0.45 3.31 -2.01
N LEU A 38 0.18 2.57 -1.11
CA LEU A 38 -0.05 1.14 -0.96
C LEU A 38 -1.47 0.82 -0.46
N ILE A 39 -2.07 1.66 0.38
CA ILE A 39 -3.45 1.50 0.85
C ILE A 39 -4.44 1.60 -0.32
N THR A 40 -4.22 2.50 -1.28
CA THR A 40 -5.11 2.68 -2.43
C THR A 40 -5.01 1.55 -3.46
N ARG A 41 -3.94 0.74 -3.41
CA ARG A 41 -3.75 -0.41 -4.31
C ARG A 41 -4.55 -1.63 -3.89
N SER A 42 -5.07 -2.34 -4.89
CA SER A 42 -5.66 -3.67 -4.72
C SER A 42 -4.60 -4.70 -4.33
N LEU A 43 -5.03 -5.83 -3.76
CA LEU A 43 -4.12 -6.93 -3.40
C LEU A 43 -3.31 -7.43 -4.59
N ARG A 44 -3.89 -7.45 -5.80
CA ARG A 44 -3.19 -7.85 -7.02
C ARG A 44 -2.13 -6.82 -7.42
N ALA A 45 -2.45 -5.54 -7.33
CA ALA A 45 -1.51 -4.46 -7.64
C ALA A 45 -0.32 -4.43 -6.67
N ARG A 46 -0.51 -4.82 -5.41
CA ARG A 46 0.60 -4.92 -4.43
C ARG A 46 1.64 -6.00 -4.73
N LYS A 47 1.36 -6.92 -5.66
CA LYS A 47 2.32 -7.92 -6.15
C LYS A 47 3.16 -7.43 -7.34
N ARG A 48 2.89 -6.22 -7.83
CA ARG A 48 3.56 -5.64 -9.00
C ARG A 48 3.60 -4.12 -8.84
N LEU A 49 4.61 -3.67 -8.11
CA LEU A 49 4.86 -2.27 -7.78
C LEU A 49 6.09 -1.78 -8.56
N ASN A 50 6.02 -0.58 -9.10
CA ASN A 50 7.13 0.06 -9.81
C ASN A 50 7.50 1.38 -9.11
N PRO A 51 8.78 1.63 -8.81
CA PRO A 51 9.23 2.88 -8.20
C PRO A 51 8.92 4.12 -9.04
N LEU A 52 8.98 4.03 -10.38
CA LEU A 52 8.63 5.12 -11.29
C LEU A 52 7.15 5.46 -11.20
N GLN A 53 6.29 4.43 -11.18
CA GLN A 53 4.85 4.64 -11.02
C GLN A 53 4.53 5.28 -9.68
N PHE A 54 5.19 4.85 -8.60
CA PHE A 54 5.05 5.48 -7.30
C PHE A 54 5.53 6.94 -7.33
N ALA A 55 6.69 7.22 -7.93
CA ALA A 55 7.26 8.55 -8.03
C ALA A 55 6.31 9.53 -8.73
N ASP A 56 5.73 9.11 -9.87
CA ASP A 56 4.79 9.90 -10.64
C ASP A 56 3.50 10.17 -9.86
N GLU A 57 2.85 9.12 -9.34
CA GLU A 57 1.56 9.25 -8.66
C GLU A 57 1.64 9.94 -7.29
N ALA A 58 2.79 9.85 -6.61
CA ALA A 58 3.01 10.48 -5.32
C ALA A 58 3.72 11.84 -5.41
N GLU A 59 4.01 12.32 -6.62
CA GLU A 59 4.76 13.56 -6.90
C GLU A 59 6.11 13.62 -6.16
N ILE A 60 6.84 12.51 -6.14
CA ILE A 60 8.15 12.36 -5.49
C ILE A 60 9.23 12.21 -6.56
N SER A 61 10.44 12.73 -6.31
CA SER A 61 11.58 12.49 -7.20
C SER A 61 11.83 10.99 -7.39
N TRP A 62 11.99 10.57 -8.64
CA TRP A 62 12.33 9.18 -8.98
C TRP A 62 13.54 8.66 -8.20
N ASN A 63 14.59 9.47 -8.01
CA ASN A 63 15.77 9.06 -7.24
C ASN A 63 15.44 8.67 -5.80
N ILE A 64 14.51 9.41 -5.16
CA ILE A 64 14.07 9.13 -3.79
C ILE A 64 13.22 7.85 -3.78
N ALA A 65 12.32 7.69 -4.74
CA ALA A 65 11.49 6.50 -4.87
C ALA A 65 12.34 5.24 -5.09
N ALA A 66 13.31 5.27 -6.00
CA ALA A 66 14.22 4.15 -6.25
C ALA A 66 15.01 3.78 -5.00
N GLN A 67 15.62 4.76 -4.33
CA GLN A 67 16.33 4.53 -3.07
C GLN A 67 15.42 3.94 -1.99
N LEU A 68 14.20 4.44 -1.86
CA LEU A 68 13.24 3.94 -0.88
C LEU A 68 12.89 2.46 -1.14
N PHE A 69 12.65 2.09 -2.39
CA PHE A 69 12.33 0.71 -2.76
C PHE A 69 13.51 -0.23 -2.51
N GLU A 70 14.73 0.15 -2.89
CA GLU A 70 15.95 -0.63 -2.59
C GLU A 70 16.17 -0.81 -1.08
N MET A 71 15.90 0.25 -0.29
CA MET A 71 15.99 0.17 1.17
C MET A 71 14.95 -0.81 1.73
N LEU A 72 13.73 -0.77 1.23
CA LEU A 72 12.65 -1.66 1.66
C LEU A 72 12.87 -3.11 1.21
N GLU A 73 13.50 -3.34 0.07
CA GLU A 73 13.95 -4.66 -0.35
C GLU A 73 15.00 -5.24 0.61
N LYS A 74 16.02 -4.44 0.98
CA LYS A 74 17.05 -4.85 1.96
C LYS A 74 16.44 -5.22 3.32
N GLN A 75 15.35 -4.58 3.70
CA GLN A 75 14.59 -4.87 4.92
C GLN A 75 13.55 -5.98 4.74
N LYS A 76 13.50 -6.64 3.58
CA LYS A 76 12.55 -7.70 3.24
C LYS A 76 11.09 -7.27 3.33
N VAL A 77 10.83 -5.98 3.17
CA VAL A 77 9.47 -5.45 2.97
C VAL A 77 9.01 -5.73 1.55
N PHE A 78 9.92 -5.54 0.60
CA PHE A 78 9.74 -5.89 -0.80
C PHE A 78 10.65 -7.06 -1.20
N SER A 79 10.24 -7.75 -2.26
CA SER A 79 11.09 -8.61 -3.08
C SER A 79 11.10 -8.06 -4.49
N SER A 80 12.28 -7.93 -5.11
CA SER A 80 12.37 -7.48 -6.50
C SER A 80 12.27 -8.64 -7.47
N PHE A 81 11.80 -8.35 -8.68
CA PHE A 81 11.83 -9.23 -9.83
C PHE A 81 11.96 -8.40 -11.10
N TYR A 82 12.39 -9.06 -12.16
CA TYR A 82 12.63 -8.48 -13.48
C TYR A 82 11.57 -8.97 -14.44
N GLU A 83 11.09 -8.07 -15.28
CA GLU A 83 10.22 -8.38 -16.41
C GLU A 83 10.86 -7.85 -17.69
N TYR A 84 10.90 -8.67 -18.73
CA TYR A 84 11.14 -8.20 -20.09
C TYR A 84 9.80 -8.17 -20.82
N TRP A 85 9.47 -7.00 -21.35
CA TRP A 85 8.29 -6.79 -22.18
C TRP A 85 8.72 -6.77 -23.64
N SER A 86 7.82 -7.23 -24.51
CA SER A 86 7.99 -7.10 -25.96
C SER A 86 8.22 -5.63 -26.34
N GLU A 87 8.86 -5.39 -27.49
CA GLU A 87 9.19 -4.03 -27.94
C GLU A 87 7.94 -3.14 -28.08
N ASP A 88 6.80 -3.73 -28.45
CA ASP A 88 5.50 -3.06 -28.54
C ASP A 88 4.81 -2.85 -27.18
N GLY A 89 5.36 -3.39 -26.09
CA GLY A 89 4.83 -3.34 -24.73
C GLY A 89 3.57 -4.17 -24.51
N MET A 90 3.19 -5.03 -25.45
CA MET A 90 1.91 -5.76 -25.42
C MET A 90 1.98 -7.06 -24.60
N GLU A 91 3.15 -7.71 -24.53
CA GLU A 91 3.33 -8.99 -23.85
C GLU A 91 4.53 -8.97 -22.89
N CYS A 92 4.34 -9.58 -21.71
CA CYS A 92 5.45 -9.88 -20.80
C CYS A 92 6.06 -11.22 -21.21
N LEU A 93 7.21 -11.18 -21.89
CA LEU A 93 7.85 -12.36 -22.48
C LEU A 93 8.63 -13.19 -21.45
N ILE A 94 9.17 -12.55 -20.40
CA ILE A 94 9.82 -13.26 -19.30
C ILE A 94 9.61 -12.53 -17.98
N ARG A 95 9.42 -13.30 -16.90
CA ARG A 95 9.48 -12.83 -15.51
C ARG A 95 10.44 -13.70 -14.71
N THR A 96 11.36 -13.08 -13.99
CA THR A 96 12.39 -13.80 -13.22
C THR A 96 12.88 -12.96 -12.03
N THR A 97 13.30 -13.61 -10.95
CA THR A 97 14.00 -12.95 -9.83
C THR A 97 15.51 -12.80 -10.08
N ASP A 98 15.99 -13.34 -11.20
CA ASP A 98 17.40 -13.40 -11.57
C ASP A 98 17.57 -12.83 -12.98
N ILE A 99 18.23 -11.67 -13.06
CA ILE A 99 18.44 -10.94 -14.31
C ILE A 99 19.34 -11.70 -15.29
N ASP A 100 20.22 -12.57 -14.80
CA ASP A 100 21.16 -13.30 -15.66
C ASP A 100 20.42 -14.31 -16.55
N LYS A 101 19.23 -14.77 -16.15
CA LYS A 101 18.35 -15.60 -16.99
C LYS A 101 17.75 -14.87 -18.19
N ILE A 102 17.70 -13.53 -18.14
CA ILE A 102 17.32 -12.70 -19.28
C ILE A 102 18.57 -12.48 -20.15
N LYS A 103 19.67 -12.04 -19.53
CA LYS A 103 20.94 -11.75 -20.21
C LYS A 103 21.57 -12.94 -20.93
N SER A 104 21.30 -14.16 -20.47
CA SER A 104 21.83 -15.38 -21.06
C SER A 104 21.11 -15.80 -22.35
N LYS A 105 20.05 -15.11 -22.74
CA LYS A 105 19.27 -15.41 -23.93
C LYS A 105 19.54 -14.34 -24.99
N ASP A 106 19.63 -14.77 -26.24
CA ASP A 106 19.75 -13.85 -27.37
C ASP A 106 18.37 -13.43 -27.88
N THR A 107 17.40 -14.35 -27.85
CA THR A 107 16.03 -14.11 -28.32
C THR A 107 14.96 -14.69 -27.39
N LEU A 108 13.76 -14.12 -27.47
CA LEU A 108 12.55 -14.63 -26.83
C LEU A 108 11.42 -14.75 -27.86
N TYR A 109 10.65 -15.83 -27.77
CA TYR A 109 9.46 -16.00 -28.59
C TYR A 109 8.31 -15.13 -28.05
N ASN A 110 7.76 -14.28 -28.92
CA ASN A 110 6.57 -13.48 -28.68
C ASN A 110 5.35 -14.20 -29.26
N SER A 111 4.38 -14.51 -28.40
CA SER A 111 3.20 -15.28 -28.79
C SER A 111 2.12 -14.42 -29.44
N TYR A 112 2.19 -13.10 -29.25
CA TYR A 112 1.31 -12.13 -29.87
C TYR A 112 1.65 -11.90 -31.35
N THR A 113 2.94 -11.81 -31.69
CA THR A 113 3.42 -11.61 -33.07
C THR A 113 3.76 -12.92 -33.80
N ASP A 114 3.89 -14.03 -33.05
CA ASP A 114 4.35 -15.34 -33.55
C ASP A 114 5.79 -15.31 -34.10
N GLU A 115 6.62 -14.44 -33.53
CA GLU A 115 8.01 -14.22 -33.96
C GLU A 115 9.00 -14.29 -32.78
N TYR A 116 10.29 -14.45 -33.09
CA TYR A 116 11.35 -14.32 -32.09
C TYR A 116 11.89 -12.90 -32.12
N GLU A 117 11.95 -12.26 -30.96
CA GLU A 117 12.49 -10.91 -30.78
C GLU A 117 13.89 -10.99 -30.17
N ASP A 118 14.80 -10.17 -30.69
CA ASP A 118 16.12 -9.95 -30.08
C ASP A 118 15.93 -9.25 -28.73
N ILE A 119 16.69 -9.70 -27.71
CA ILE A 119 16.58 -9.12 -26.37
C ILE A 119 17.32 -7.78 -26.31
N ASP A 120 16.59 -6.71 -26.05
CA ASP A 120 17.16 -5.44 -25.63
C ASP A 120 17.14 -5.32 -24.09
N ILE A 121 18.33 -5.38 -23.48
CA ILE A 121 18.43 -5.31 -22.01
C ILE A 121 17.89 -3.99 -21.44
N GLU A 122 17.80 -2.93 -22.25
CA GLU A 122 17.25 -1.64 -21.84
C GLU A 122 15.73 -1.68 -21.58
N LEU A 123 15.03 -2.67 -22.17
CA LEU A 123 13.60 -2.90 -21.95
C LEU A 123 13.31 -3.79 -20.74
N VAL A 124 14.35 -4.20 -19.98
CA VAL A 124 14.15 -4.92 -18.73
C VAL A 124 13.75 -3.95 -17.62
N GLU A 125 12.55 -4.15 -17.10
CA GLU A 125 12.03 -3.37 -16.00
C GLU A 125 12.20 -4.09 -14.65
N VAL A 126 12.51 -3.31 -13.61
CA VAL A 126 12.54 -3.78 -12.23
C VAL A 126 11.19 -3.52 -11.57
N TRP A 127 10.59 -4.59 -11.06
CA TRP A 127 9.33 -4.60 -10.35
C TRP A 127 9.52 -5.15 -8.94
N TYR A 128 8.58 -4.81 -8.06
CA TYR A 128 8.63 -5.21 -6.66
C TYR A 128 7.30 -5.82 -6.23
N GLU A 129 7.35 -6.84 -5.39
CA GLU A 129 6.20 -7.38 -4.69
C GLU A 129 6.27 -7.05 -3.20
N LEU A 130 5.13 -6.63 -2.63
CA LEU A 130 4.98 -6.47 -1.19
C LEU A 130 4.88 -7.84 -0.52
N LEU A 131 5.88 -8.19 0.28
CA LEU A 131 5.94 -9.46 1.01
C LEU A 131 5.06 -9.45 2.27
N ILE A 132 4.78 -8.28 2.82
CA ILE A 132 4.02 -8.13 4.05
C ILE A 132 2.54 -7.97 3.73
N SER A 133 1.72 -8.83 4.31
CA SER A 133 0.28 -8.59 4.35
C SER A 133 0.00 -7.46 5.36
N PRO A 134 -0.84 -6.46 5.04
CA PRO A 134 -1.24 -5.46 6.03
C PRO A 134 -1.75 -6.17 7.29
N SER A 135 -1.06 -6.00 8.42
CA SER A 135 -1.58 -6.48 9.69
C SER A 135 -2.79 -5.62 10.07
N GLU A 136 -3.97 -6.23 10.16
CA GLU A 136 -5.15 -5.58 10.75
C GLU A 136 -4.98 -5.36 12.26
N THR A 137 -3.92 -5.89 12.85
CA THR A 137 -3.70 -5.86 14.29
C THR A 137 -3.04 -4.55 14.69
N TYR A 138 -3.89 -3.59 15.07
CA TYR A 138 -3.52 -2.62 16.10
C TYR A 138 -3.12 -3.40 17.36
N THR A 139 -1.85 -3.73 17.53
CA THR A 139 -1.31 -3.94 18.88
C THR A 139 -1.12 -2.56 19.48
N THR A 140 -2.21 -1.94 19.90
CA THR A 140 -2.16 -1.02 21.02
C THR A 140 -1.70 -1.81 22.24
N ASP A 141 -0.85 -1.16 23.04
CA ASP A 141 -0.45 -1.52 24.42
C ASP A 141 0.71 -2.54 24.50
N ILE A 142 1.90 -2.17 25.00
CA ILE A 142 2.17 -1.73 26.38
C ILE A 142 1.17 -2.34 27.38
N GLY A 143 1.14 -3.67 27.46
CA GLY A 143 0.83 -4.34 28.72
C GLY A 143 -0.59 -4.22 29.29
N ARG A 144 -1.63 -4.09 28.46
CA ARG A 144 -3.01 -4.35 28.89
C ARG A 144 -3.72 -5.25 27.89
N THR A 145 -3.80 -6.54 28.23
CA THR A 145 -4.72 -7.48 27.60
C THR A 145 -6.16 -6.98 27.75
N GLU A 146 -6.73 -6.42 26.70
CA GLU A 146 -8.17 -6.22 26.61
C GLU A 146 -8.85 -7.58 26.44
N LYS A 147 -9.76 -7.90 27.37
CA LYS A 147 -10.61 -9.09 27.29
C LYS A 147 -11.51 -8.94 26.06
N LYS A 148 -11.53 -9.92 25.15
CA LYS A 148 -12.50 -10.02 24.05
C LYS A 148 -13.91 -9.88 24.62
N GLY A 149 -14.53 -8.71 24.44
CA GLY A 149 -15.95 -8.50 24.67
C GLY A 149 -16.73 -9.26 23.61
N VAL A 150 -17.55 -10.22 24.02
CA VAL A 150 -18.54 -10.86 23.16
C VAL A 150 -19.48 -9.74 22.67
N ALA A 151 -19.61 -9.58 21.36
CA ALA A 151 -20.57 -8.63 20.79
C ALA A 151 -22.00 -9.01 21.24
N PRO A 152 -22.81 -8.06 21.74
CA PRO A 152 -24.19 -8.36 22.09
C PRO A 152 -24.96 -8.78 20.83
N THR A 153 -25.58 -9.94 20.87
CA THR A 153 -26.50 -10.39 19.83
C THR A 153 -27.79 -9.59 19.95
N TYR A 154 -28.07 -8.72 18.97
CA TYR A 154 -29.35 -8.02 18.89
C TYR A 154 -30.43 -9.00 18.42
N THR A 155 -31.20 -9.57 19.35
CA THR A 155 -32.49 -10.19 19.07
C THR A 155 -33.61 -9.20 19.38
N LEU A 156 -34.57 -9.06 18.47
CA LEU A 156 -35.73 -8.14 18.49
C LEU A 156 -36.69 -8.28 19.69
N SER A 157 -36.33 -9.05 20.72
CA SER A 157 -37.20 -9.37 21.86
C SER A 157 -36.93 -8.54 23.13
N ASN A 158 -35.94 -7.65 23.15
CA ASN A 158 -35.64 -6.80 24.33
C ASN A 158 -35.66 -5.30 23.99
N VAL A 159 -36.76 -4.81 23.41
CA VAL A 159 -37.05 -3.38 23.42
C VAL A 159 -37.82 -3.08 24.70
N GLU A 160 -37.10 -2.73 25.77
CA GLU A 160 -37.71 -1.88 26.79
C GLU A 160 -37.83 -0.48 26.16
N GLU A 161 -39.07 -0.02 26.00
CA GLU A 161 -39.37 1.33 25.51
C GLU A 161 -38.76 2.36 26.45
N ASP A 162 -37.61 2.90 26.05
CA ASP A 162 -36.96 3.99 26.77
C ASP A 162 -37.79 5.27 26.61
N THR A 163 -38.65 5.51 27.59
CA THR A 163 -39.56 6.67 27.72
C THR A 163 -38.85 8.03 27.66
N SER A 164 -37.52 8.05 27.68
CA SER A 164 -36.71 9.24 27.43
C SER A 164 -36.78 9.77 26.00
N VAL A 165 -36.94 8.90 24.98
CA VAL A 165 -36.86 9.31 23.57
C VAL A 165 -38.17 9.93 23.07
N THR A 166 -39.31 9.46 23.58
CA THR A 166 -40.65 10.01 23.26
C THR A 166 -40.84 11.44 23.76
N VAL A 167 -40.21 11.82 24.89
CA VAL A 167 -40.26 13.21 25.40
C VAL A 167 -39.49 14.18 24.51
N ILE A 168 -38.36 13.76 23.93
CA ILE A 168 -37.55 14.59 23.04
C ILE A 168 -38.25 14.80 21.69
N LEU A 169 -38.83 13.75 21.11
CA LEU A 169 -39.55 13.84 19.84
C LEU A 169 -40.82 14.71 19.93
N ASN A 170 -41.58 14.63 21.03
CA ASN A 170 -42.74 15.50 21.24
C ASN A 170 -42.37 16.98 21.40
N ARG A 171 -41.20 17.28 21.99
CA ARG A 171 -40.72 18.66 22.15
C ARG A 171 -40.31 19.31 20.82
N VAL A 172 -39.86 18.52 19.85
CA VAL A 172 -39.46 18.99 18.51
C VAL A 172 -40.70 19.19 17.62
N MET A 173 -41.72 18.33 17.74
CA MET A 173 -42.93 18.41 16.92
C MET A 173 -43.91 19.52 17.33
N SER A 174 -43.91 19.96 18.60
CA SER A 174 -44.75 21.10 19.04
C SER A 174 -44.21 22.49 18.71
N ARG A 175 -42.98 22.63 18.17
CA ARG A 175 -42.40 23.94 17.79
C ARG A 175 -42.69 24.38 16.35
N LYS A 176 -43.43 23.59 15.57
CA LYS A 176 -43.67 23.87 14.13
C LYS A 176 -45.13 24.16 13.74
N VAL A 177 -46.01 24.44 14.71
CA VAL A 177 -47.38 24.88 14.43
C VAL A 177 -47.65 26.16 15.22
N GLY A 178 -47.35 27.31 14.61
CA GLY A 178 -47.54 28.61 15.25
C GLY A 178 -46.85 29.77 14.57
N ARG A 179 -47.05 29.95 13.26
CA ARG A 179 -46.90 31.26 12.59
C ARG A 179 -47.89 31.31 11.43
N GLY A 180 -49.12 31.68 11.79
CA GLY A 180 -50.02 32.35 10.85
C GLY A 180 -49.64 33.83 10.80
N HIS A 181 -49.59 34.36 9.59
CA HIS A 181 -50.00 35.72 9.27
C HIS A 181 -50.85 35.63 8.01
#